data_AF-A0A9C8G6U4-F1
#
_entry.id   AF-A0A9C8G6U4-F1
#
_cell.length_a   1.000
_cell.length_b   1.000
_cell.length_c   1.000
_cell.angle_alpha   90.00
_cell.angle_beta   90.00
_cell.angle_gamma   90.00
#
_symmetry.space_group_name_H-M   'P 1'
#
loop_
_entity.id
_entity.type
_entity.pdbx_description
1 polymer ?
#
loop_
_entity_poly.entity_id
_entity_poly.type
_entity_poly.pdbx_seq_one_letter_code
_entity_poly.pdbx_strand_id
1 'polypeptide(L)'
;MHTNRLVTLADPHSAAAEAYHALRFNLAYTSLDKPLEVLVVSSAAPQTGKSYVAANLGVVMAQAGQRVVLVDADLRRPQLHTLLEQPRDPGLTTAILDEEALSEPELRETSVPGLRLLT
;
A
#
# COMPACT_ATOMS: atom_id res chain seq x y z
N MET A 1 8.34 18.49 9.67
CA MET A 1 9.29 17.38 9.39
C MET A 1 8.55 16.09 9.67
N HIS A 2 8.10 15.24 8.75
CA HIS A 2 8.64 14.86 7.44
C HIS A 2 7.46 14.61 6.47
N THR A 3 7.35 15.39 5.39
CA THR A 3 6.45 15.02 4.28
C THR A 3 7.19 14.01 3.42
N ASN A 4 7.21 12.73 3.83
CA ASN A 4 7.78 11.69 2.99
C ASN A 4 6.81 11.40 1.84
N ARG A 5 6.88 12.27 0.83
CA ARG A 5 5.98 12.28 -0.30
C ARG A 5 6.28 11.06 -1.18
N LEU A 6 5.26 10.27 -1.49
CA LEU A 6 5.37 9.15 -2.41
C LEU A 6 5.80 9.67 -3.79
N VAL A 7 6.86 9.13 -4.37
CA VAL A 7 7.44 9.64 -5.62
C VAL A 7 6.44 9.57 -6.77
N THR A 8 5.56 8.56 -6.78
CA THR A 8 4.48 8.41 -7.76
C THR A 8 3.40 9.49 -7.67
N LEU A 9 3.36 10.27 -6.58
CA LEU A 9 2.51 11.45 -6.41
C LEU A 9 3.30 12.77 -6.46
N ALA A 10 4.54 12.76 -5.99
CA ALA A 10 5.39 13.94 -5.90
C ALA A 10 5.99 14.33 -7.24
N ASP A 11 6.48 13.34 -7.98
CA ASP A 11 7.14 13.49 -9.28
C ASP A 11 6.76 12.31 -10.19
N PRO A 12 5.51 12.30 -10.71
CA PRO A 12 4.96 11.18 -11.46
C PRO A 12 5.69 10.88 -12.78
N HIS A 13 6.49 11.81 -13.29
CA HIS A 13 7.25 11.67 -14.54
C HIS A 13 8.73 11.34 -14.30
N SER A 14 9.14 11.13 -13.05
CA SER A 14 10.49 10.72 -12.71
C SER A 14 10.79 9.29 -13.15
N ALA A 15 12.07 8.99 -13.37
CA ALA A 15 12.54 7.62 -13.61
C ALA A 15 12.15 6.65 -12.48
N ALA A 16 12.06 7.15 -11.24
CA ALA A 16 11.64 6.36 -10.09
C ALA A 16 10.14 6.02 -10.15
N ALA A 17 9.28 6.96 -10.54
CA ALA A 17 7.86 6.70 -10.76
C ALA A 17 7.64 5.70 -11.92
N GLU A 18 8.38 5.86 -13.02
CA GLU A 18 8.35 4.92 -14.15
C GLU A 18 8.76 3.50 -13.74
N ALA A 19 9.72 3.35 -12.82
CA ALA A 19 10.08 2.04 -12.29
C ALA A 19 8.91 1.34 -11.56
N TYR A 20 8.05 2.09 -10.88
CA TYR A 20 6.83 1.53 -10.27
C TYR A 20 5.78 1.17 -11.32
N HIS A 21 5.62 1.97 -12.38
CA HIS A 21 4.73 1.63 -13.50
C HIS A 21 5.18 0.34 -14.22
N ALA A 22 6.49 0.19 -14.44
CA ALA A 22 7.08 -1.03 -14.99
C ALA A 22 6.88 -2.22 -14.06
N LEU A 23 7.09 -2.07 -12.75
CA LEU A 23 6.83 -3.13 -11.77
C LEU A 23 5.37 -3.57 -11.78
N ARG A 24 4.42 -2.62 -11.77
CA ARG A 24 2.98 -2.91 -11.89
C ARG A 24 2.67 -3.69 -13.17
N PHE A 25 3.21 -3.27 -14.32
CA PHE A 25 3.01 -3.96 -15.58
C PHE A 25 3.54 -5.40 -15.53
N ASN A 26 4.74 -5.62 -14.99
CA ASN A 26 5.33 -6.95 -14.87
C ASN A 26 4.50 -7.87 -13.95
N LEU A 27 3.96 -7.32 -12.85
CA LEU A 27 3.06 -8.06 -11.97
C LEU A 27 1.76 -8.44 -12.68
N ALA A 28 1.13 -7.50 -13.41
CA ALA A 28 -0.08 -7.78 -14.18
C ALA A 28 0.17 -8.83 -15.28
N TYR A 29 1.32 -8.77 -15.95
CA TYR A 29 1.71 -9.72 -16.99
C TYR A 29 1.98 -11.12 -16.44
N THR A 30 2.59 -11.24 -15.26
CA THR A 30 2.84 -12.55 -14.62
C THR A 30 1.55 -13.23 -14.15
N SER A 31 0.48 -12.45 -14.01
CA SER A 31 -0.82 -12.88 -13.48
C SER A 31 -1.91 -12.97 -14.55
N LEU A 32 -1.55 -13.16 -15.82
CA LEU A 32 -2.52 -13.32 -16.93
C LEU A 32 -3.40 -14.56 -16.77
N ASP A 33 -2.81 -15.69 -16.36
CA ASP A 33 -3.57 -16.95 -16.17
C ASP A 33 -4.29 -17.00 -14.83
N LYS A 34 -3.73 -16.32 -13.81
CA LYS A 34 -4.29 -16.24 -12.46
C LYS A 34 -4.16 -14.80 -11.94
N PRO A 35 -5.27 -14.06 -11.79
CA PRO A 35 -5.26 -12.70 -11.28
C PRO A 35 -4.51 -12.58 -9.95
N LEU A 36 -3.70 -11.53 -9.81
CA LEU A 36 -3.02 -11.20 -8.56
C LEU A 36 -4.02 -10.57 -7.58
N GLU A 37 -4.49 -11.38 -6.63
CA GLU A 37 -5.43 -10.91 -5.60
C GLU A 37 -4.70 -10.41 -4.34
N VAL A 38 -3.58 -11.05 -3.98
CA VAL A 38 -2.81 -10.75 -2.75
C VAL A 38 -1.32 -10.74 -3.07
N LEU A 39 -0.63 -9.70 -2.62
CA LEU A 39 0.82 -9.53 -2.75
C LEU A 39 1.42 -9.14 -1.40
N VAL A 40 2.44 -9.89 -0.95
CA VAL A 40 3.22 -9.53 0.24
C VAL A 40 4.50 -8.83 -0.19
N VAL A 41 4.72 -7.63 0.36
CA VAL A 41 5.98 -6.89 0.20
C VAL A 41 6.81 -7.02 1.47
N SER A 42 7.98 -7.64 1.36
CA SER A 42 8.90 -7.85 2.48
C SER A 42 10.34 -7.57 2.07
N SER A 43 11.23 -7.50 3.05
CA SER A 43 12.65 -7.19 2.86
C SER A 43 13.52 -7.96 3.85
N ALA A 44 14.73 -8.32 3.44
CA ALA A 44 15.66 -9.08 4.27
C ALA A 44 16.16 -8.32 5.52
N ALA A 45 16.09 -6.98 5.52
CA ALA A 45 16.53 -6.14 6.64
C ALA A 45 15.52 -5.03 6.96
N PRO A 46 15.45 -4.57 8.23
CA PRO A 46 14.66 -3.41 8.63
C PRO A 46 15.10 -2.13 7.88
N GLN A 47 14.18 -1.16 7.76
CA GLN A 47 14.46 0.20 7.23
C GLN A 47 14.95 0.26 5.77
N THR A 48 14.66 -0.78 4.98
CA THR A 48 15.03 -0.88 3.56
C THR A 48 14.01 -0.25 2.60
N GLY A 49 12.99 0.42 3.12
CA GLY A 49 11.98 1.11 2.29
C GLY A 49 10.82 0.24 1.81
N LYS A 50 10.64 -0.98 2.33
CA LYS A 50 9.52 -1.88 1.95
C LYS A 50 8.14 -1.23 1.99
N SER A 51 7.85 -0.42 3.03
CA SER A 51 6.58 0.30 3.18
C SER A 51 6.44 1.42 2.13
N TYR A 52 7.55 2.07 1.77
CA TYR A 52 7.58 3.07 0.71
C TYR A 52 7.33 2.42 -0.67
N VAL A 53 7.93 1.27 -0.91
CA VAL A 53 7.70 0.46 -2.12
C VAL A 53 6.24 0.02 -2.20
N ALA A 54 5.68 -0.53 -1.12
CA ALA A 54 4.29 -0.96 -1.06
C ALA A 54 3.32 0.20 -1.32
N ALA A 55 3.55 1.36 -0.69
CA ALA A 55 2.72 2.54 -0.88
C ALA A 55 2.76 3.06 -2.33
N ASN A 56 3.95 3.25 -2.91
CA ASN A 56 4.07 3.72 -4.30
C ASN A 56 3.48 2.72 -5.31
N LEU A 57 3.67 1.41 -5.08
CA LEU A 57 3.07 0.37 -5.90
C LEU A 57 1.54 0.40 -5.82
N GLY A 58 0.98 0.55 -4.61
CA GLY A 58 -0.46 0.69 -4.40
C GLY A 58 -1.04 1.91 -5.13
N VAL A 59 -0.31 3.04 -5.11
CA VAL A 59 -0.70 4.25 -5.87
C VAL A 59 -0.79 3.97 -7.37
N VAL A 60 0.25 3.39 -7.99
CA VAL A 60 0.24 3.16 -9.45
C VAL A 60 -0.75 2.08 -9.87
N MET A 61 -1.06 1.12 -8.99
CA MET A 61 -2.14 0.14 -9.18
C MET A 61 -3.51 0.80 -9.15
N ALA A 62 -3.77 1.66 -8.16
CA ALA A 62 -5.02 2.40 -8.05
C ALA A 62 -5.23 3.38 -9.22
N GLN A 63 -4.19 4.10 -9.63
CA GLN A 63 -4.21 4.95 -10.82
C GLN A 63 -4.47 4.16 -12.13
N ALA A 64 -4.20 2.86 -12.15
CA ALA A 64 -4.55 1.97 -13.26
C ALA A 64 -6.03 1.57 -13.28
N GLY A 65 -6.83 2.03 -12.31
CA GLY A 65 -8.23 1.66 -12.13
C GLY A 65 -8.46 0.43 -11.25
N GLN A 66 -7.43 -0.12 -10.60
CA GLN A 66 -7.61 -1.24 -9.68
C GLN A 66 -8.14 -0.76 -8.33
N ARG A 67 -9.00 -1.56 -7.68
CA ARG A 67 -9.37 -1.34 -6.28
C ARG A 67 -8.31 -2.01 -5.40
N VAL A 68 -7.57 -1.20 -4.66
CA VAL A 68 -6.42 -1.64 -3.88
C VAL A 68 -6.68 -1.39 -2.40
N VAL A 69 -6.38 -2.39 -1.57
CA VAL A 69 -6.28 -2.23 -0.12
C VAL A 69 -4.83 -2.49 0.25
N LEU A 70 -4.16 -1.47 0.79
CA LEU A 70 -2.88 -1.66 1.46
C LEU A 70 -3.15 -2.09 2.90
N VAL A 71 -2.41 -3.07 3.37
CA VAL A 71 -2.51 -3.60 4.73
C VAL A 71 -1.15 -3.46 5.41
N ASP A 72 -1.08 -2.72 6.52
CA ASP A 72 0.16 -2.58 7.29
C ASP A 72 0.34 -3.77 8.24
N ALA A 73 0.88 -4.86 7.71
CA ALA A 73 1.15 -6.07 8.49
C ALA A 73 2.43 -5.97 9.35
N ASP A 74 3.16 -4.84 9.35
CA ASP A 74 4.32 -4.62 10.24
C ASP A 74 3.85 -4.03 11.59
N LEU A 75 3.31 -4.90 12.44
CA LEU A 75 2.75 -4.50 13.75
C LEU A 75 3.81 -3.94 14.72
N ARG A 76 5.10 -4.12 14.44
CA ARG A 76 6.20 -3.63 15.28
C ARG A 76 6.54 -2.18 14.96
N ARG A 77 6.56 -1.82 13.68
CA ARG A 77 6.88 -0.47 13.22
C ARG A 77 6.00 -0.13 12.01
N PRO A 78 4.69 0.09 12.20
CA PRO A 78 3.80 0.44 11.11
C PRO A 78 4.19 1.83 10.57
N GLN A 79 4.12 2.00 9.26
CA GLN A 79 4.55 3.21 8.56
C GLN A 79 3.56 3.67 7.49
N LEU A 80 2.66 2.81 7.02
CA LEU A 80 1.76 3.14 5.91
C LEU A 80 0.78 4.25 6.26
N HIS A 81 0.26 4.27 7.50
CA HIS A 81 -0.61 5.35 7.98
C HIS A 81 0.08 6.72 7.88
N THR A 82 1.38 6.81 8.21
CA THR A 82 2.15 8.05 8.08
C THR A 82 2.36 8.43 6.61
N LEU A 83 2.70 7.46 5.75
CA LEU A 83 2.95 7.69 4.32
C LEU A 83 1.70 8.11 3.54
N LEU A 84 0.52 7.68 4.00
CA LEU A 84 -0.77 7.95 3.35
C LEU A 84 -1.60 8.99 4.11
N GLU A 85 -1.01 9.64 5.12
CA GLU A 85 -1.63 10.70 5.92
C GLU A 85 -2.97 10.27 6.55
N GLN A 86 -3.02 9.03 7.05
CA GLN A 86 -4.18 8.45 7.73
C GLN A 86 -3.97 8.29 9.23
N PRO A 87 -5.04 8.30 10.04
CA PRO A 87 -4.97 7.87 11.43
C PRO A 87 -4.45 6.44 11.54
N ARG A 88 -3.69 6.13 12.60
CA ARG A 88 -3.18 4.78 12.86
C ARG A 88 -4.24 3.83 13.40
N ASP A 89 -5.15 4.30 14.24
CA ASP A 89 -6.09 3.45 14.97
C ASP A 89 -7.54 3.88 14.70
N PRO A 90 -8.52 2.95 14.74
CA PRO A 90 -8.36 1.49 14.75
C PRO A 90 -7.73 0.94 13.46
N GLY A 91 -7.11 -0.25 13.57
CA GLY A 91 -6.32 -0.88 12.50
C GLY A 91 -6.39 -2.42 12.50
N LEU A 92 -5.45 -3.05 11.80
CA LEU A 92 -5.30 -4.50 11.70
C LEU A 92 -5.18 -5.18 13.06
N THR A 93 -4.47 -4.57 14.01
CA THR A 93 -4.40 -5.12 15.38
C THR A 93 -5.76 -5.16 16.04
N THR A 94 -6.60 -4.14 15.83
CA THR A 94 -7.96 -4.09 16.35
C THR A 94 -8.82 -5.15 15.67
N ALA A 95 -8.73 -5.25 14.34
CA ALA A 95 -9.47 -6.23 13.55
C ALA A 95 -9.13 -7.67 13.96
N ILE A 96 -7.87 -7.99 14.27
CA ILE A 96 -7.49 -9.35 14.68
C ILE A 96 -8.03 -9.71 16.08
N LEU A 97 -8.24 -8.73 16.95
CA LEU A 97 -8.66 -8.95 18.35
C LEU A 97 -10.19 -9.02 18.53
N ASP A 98 -10.96 -8.68 17.50
CA ASP A 98 -12.42 -8.60 17.52
C ASP A 98 -12.98 -9.26 16.26
N GLU A 99 -13.77 -10.33 16.43
CA GLU A 99 -14.32 -11.11 15.31
C GLU A 99 -15.24 -10.29 14.39
N GLU A 100 -15.99 -9.34 14.95
CA GLU A 100 -16.87 -8.47 14.18
C GLU A 100 -16.04 -7.50 13.34
N ALA A 101 -15.03 -6.88 13.95
CA ALA A 101 -14.09 -6.01 13.25
C ALA A 101 -13.23 -6.75 12.22
N LEU A 102 -12.98 -8.05 12.38
CA LEU A 102 -12.28 -8.86 11.38
C LEU A 102 -13.14 -9.11 10.14
N SER A 103 -14.43 -9.32 10.34
CA SER A 103 -15.39 -9.59 9.25
C SER A 103 -15.64 -8.36 8.38
N GLU A 104 -15.68 -7.18 8.99
CA GLU A 104 -15.88 -5.89 8.33
C GLU A 104 -14.84 -4.88 8.81
N PRO A 105 -13.57 -5.02 8.39
CA PRO A 105 -12.51 -4.14 8.85
C PRO A 105 -12.73 -2.72 8.38
N GLU A 106 -12.48 -1.76 9.26
CA GLU A 106 -12.57 -0.34 8.92
C GLU A 106 -11.45 0.03 7.94
N LEU A 107 -11.81 0.21 6.67
CA LEU A 107 -10.89 0.62 5.62
C LEU A 107 -10.88 2.15 5.48
N ARG A 108 -9.70 2.74 5.55
CA ARG A 108 -9.50 4.18 5.40
C ARG A 108 -9.36 4.57 3.94
N GLU A 109 -10.17 5.51 3.48
CA GLU A 109 -9.97 6.14 2.17
C GLU A 109 -8.71 7.02 2.20
N THR A 110 -7.89 6.91 1.17
CA THR A 110 -6.71 7.77 1.02
C THR A 110 -7.02 8.95 0.09
N SER A 111 -6.07 9.87 -0.07
CA SER A 111 -6.17 10.94 -1.08
C SER A 111 -6.09 10.42 -2.52
N VAL A 112 -5.76 9.14 -2.72
CA VAL A 112 -5.67 8.50 -4.03
C VAL A 112 -6.94 7.68 -4.28
N PRO A 113 -7.76 8.03 -5.29
CA PRO A 113 -8.98 7.29 -5.61
C PRO A 113 -8.70 5.81 -5.89
N GLY A 114 -9.50 4.92 -5.31
CA GLY A 114 -9.36 3.47 -5.47
C GLY A 114 -8.29 2.83 -4.58
N LEU A 115 -7.57 3.63 -3.77
CA LEU A 115 -6.61 3.14 -2.78
C LEU A 115 -7.14 3.34 -1.36
N ARG A 116 -7.30 2.24 -0.63
CA ARG A 116 -7.68 2.23 0.78
C ARG A 116 -6.58 1.63 1.65
N LEU A 117 -6.62 1.92 2.94
CA LEU A 117 -5.64 1.45 3.92
C LEU A 117 -6.33 0.74 5.09
N LEU A 118 -5.78 -0.42 5.47
CA LEU A 118 -5.94 -1.06 6.77
C LEU A 118 -4.60 -0.95 7.50
N THR A 119 -4.59 -0.31 8.66
CA THR A 119 -3.37 0.19 9.34
C THR A 119 -2.75 -0.80 10.31
#